data_AF-A0A1F8GV73-F1
#
_entry.id   AF-A0A1F8GV73-F1
#
_cell.length_a   1.000
_cell.length_b   1.000
_cell.length_c   1.000
_cell.angle_alpha   90.00
_cell.angle_beta   90.00
_cell.angle_gamma   90.00
#
_symmetry.space_group_name_H-M   'P 1'
#
loop_
_entity.id
_entity.type
_entity.pdbx_description
1 polymer ?
#
loop_
_entity_poly.entity_id
_entity_poly.type
_entity_poly.pdbx_seq_one_letter_code
_entity_poly.pdbx_strand_id
1 'polypeptide(L)'
;MSNLTVALNPEQRTLYLAELLRLDGLEHITEDPKAAYSPLSLTSTPDELKPFIKKRQEQTVAILKDVGISSYDPASGAWHLNPDIDLTTFPQIVYGTDTQKILAARFFVGHLILPSTGFGNEGEKARIYNRMAVIFVDEHIRVSRMQPYRTIYLQYDNFEKQCDDFKKIFLLLQEYEPGMGFNGTTPILAGFHKQTKEVVDLEGLIYTKFPHLQYKYNGEVPILKLRAENPELFYEYE
;
A
#
# COMPACT_ATOMS: atom_id res chain seq x y z
N MET A 1 -9.67 26.75 4.93
CA MET A 1 -9.93 26.04 6.19
C MET A 1 -10.38 24.64 5.81
N SER A 2 -9.72 23.58 6.31
CA SER A 2 -10.12 22.20 6.02
C SER A 2 -11.49 21.92 6.63
N ASN A 3 -12.47 21.50 5.82
CA ASN A 3 -13.77 21.04 6.30
C ASN A 3 -13.69 19.56 6.66
N LEU A 4 -12.84 19.25 7.66
CA LEU A 4 -12.62 17.88 8.09
C LEU A 4 -13.77 17.41 8.97
N THR A 5 -14.43 16.32 8.55
CA THR A 5 -15.48 15.64 9.31
C THR A 5 -15.01 14.24 9.66
N VAL A 6 -15.00 13.91 10.95
CA VAL A 6 -14.66 12.56 11.44
C VAL A 6 -15.87 11.64 11.30
N ALA A 7 -15.68 10.50 10.63
CA ALA A 7 -16.69 9.45 10.55
C ALA A 7 -16.41 8.32 11.55
N LEU A 8 -15.13 8.04 11.79
CA LEU A 8 -14.68 6.95 12.65
C LEU A 8 -13.35 7.35 13.30
N ASN A 9 -13.40 7.56 14.62
CA ASN A 9 -12.22 7.83 15.46
C ASN A 9 -11.51 6.51 15.87
N PRO A 10 -10.37 6.54 16.58
CA PRO A 10 -9.63 5.31 16.92
C PRO A 10 -10.41 4.29 17.78
N GLU A 11 -11.26 4.75 18.70
CA GLU A 11 -12.10 3.86 19.52
C GLU A 11 -13.18 3.19 18.67
N GLN A 12 -13.89 3.97 17.85
CA GLN A 12 -14.87 3.48 16.89
C GLN A 12 -14.23 2.56 15.84
N ARG A 13 -12.98 2.84 15.43
CA ARG A 13 -12.19 1.95 14.57
C ARG A 13 -12.03 0.59 15.20
N THR A 14 -11.66 0.55 16.46
CA THR A 14 -11.41 -0.70 17.18
C THR A 14 -12.68 -1.56 17.19
N LEU A 15 -13.83 -0.95 17.50
CA LEU A 15 -15.13 -1.64 17.47
C LEU A 15 -15.53 -2.10 16.06
N TYR A 16 -15.33 -1.23 15.06
CA TYR A 16 -15.59 -1.55 13.66
C TYR A 16 -14.76 -2.74 13.17
N LEU A 17 -13.45 -2.75 13.48
CA LEU A 17 -12.56 -3.85 13.10
C LEU A 17 -12.89 -5.14 13.85
N ALA A 18 -13.20 -5.06 15.15
CA ALA A 18 -13.61 -6.22 15.92
C ALA A 18 -14.85 -6.89 15.30
N GLU A 19 -15.83 -6.10 14.86
CA GLU A 19 -17.03 -6.63 14.21
C GLU A 19 -16.72 -7.28 12.86
N LEU A 20 -15.88 -6.64 12.02
CA LEU A 20 -15.45 -7.26 10.75
C LEU A 20 -14.71 -8.59 10.98
N LEU A 21 -13.77 -8.61 11.93
CA LEU A 21 -13.01 -9.82 12.28
C LEU A 21 -13.94 -10.92 12.78
N ARG A 22 -14.95 -10.59 13.59
CA ARG A 22 -15.95 -11.55 14.08
C ARG A 22 -16.77 -12.15 12.92
N LEU A 23 -17.22 -11.33 11.96
CA LEU A 23 -17.97 -11.80 10.80
C LEU A 23 -17.15 -12.75 9.90
N ASP A 24 -15.83 -12.55 9.86
CA ASP A 24 -14.90 -13.38 9.09
C ASP A 24 -14.35 -14.60 9.88
N GLY A 25 -14.69 -14.74 11.17
CA GLY A 25 -14.14 -15.80 12.04
C GLY A 25 -12.66 -15.59 12.41
N LEU A 26 -12.19 -14.35 12.37
CA LEU A 26 -10.79 -13.94 12.54
C LEU A 26 -10.55 -13.13 13.82
N GLU A 27 -11.44 -13.24 14.81
CA GLU A 27 -11.39 -12.55 16.10
C GLU A 27 -10.13 -12.83 16.93
N HIS A 28 -9.40 -13.90 16.60
CA HIS A 28 -8.13 -14.25 17.23
C HIS A 28 -6.93 -13.40 16.72
N ILE A 29 -7.11 -12.61 15.65
CA ILE A 29 -6.05 -11.79 15.08
C ILE A 29 -6.00 -10.44 15.79
N THR A 30 -4.81 -10.08 16.26
CA THR A 30 -4.53 -8.76 16.84
C THR A 30 -3.67 -7.95 15.87
N GLU A 31 -4.03 -6.68 15.69
CA GLU A 31 -3.22 -5.74 14.91
C GLU A 31 -1.95 -5.36 15.68
N ASP A 32 -0.80 -5.44 14.99
CA ASP A 32 0.47 -4.86 15.44
C ASP A 32 0.65 -3.45 14.82
N PRO A 33 0.72 -2.39 15.65
CA PRO A 33 0.94 -1.02 15.17
C PRO A 33 2.29 -0.79 14.49
N LYS A 34 3.23 -1.74 14.60
CA LYS A 34 4.57 -1.72 13.99
C LYS A 34 4.76 -2.80 12.93
N ALA A 35 3.68 -3.27 12.33
CA ALA A 35 3.75 -4.22 11.22
C ALA A 35 3.16 -3.63 9.93
N ALA A 36 3.78 -3.99 8.81
CA ALA A 36 3.35 -3.70 7.46
C ALA A 36 3.12 -5.01 6.69
N TYR A 37 2.06 -5.02 5.89
CA TYR A 37 1.92 -5.96 4.79
C TYR A 37 2.45 -5.30 3.52
N SER A 38 3.43 -5.92 2.88
CA SER A 38 4.07 -5.38 1.68
C SER A 38 3.76 -6.27 0.48
N PRO A 39 2.66 -6.01 -0.27
CA PRO A 39 2.26 -6.86 -1.39
C PRO A 39 3.32 -6.89 -2.49
N LEU A 40 3.46 -8.04 -3.15
CA LEU A 40 4.29 -8.17 -4.35
C LEU A 40 3.53 -8.94 -5.44
N SER A 41 3.37 -8.33 -6.60
CA SER A 41 2.81 -9.03 -7.76
C SER A 41 3.89 -9.84 -8.46
N LEU A 42 3.82 -11.18 -8.37
CA LEU A 42 4.74 -12.08 -9.08
C LEU A 42 4.07 -12.88 -10.19
N THR A 43 2.83 -13.32 -10.01
CA THR A 43 2.14 -14.26 -10.93
C THR A 43 2.02 -13.75 -12.37
N SER A 44 1.74 -12.47 -12.55
CA SER A 44 1.56 -11.85 -13.87
C SER A 44 2.74 -10.96 -14.29
N THR A 45 3.86 -11.07 -13.58
CA THR A 45 5.06 -10.27 -13.83
C THR A 45 5.97 -11.03 -14.79
N PRO A 46 6.30 -10.48 -15.97
CA PRO A 46 7.27 -11.09 -16.87
C PRO A 46 8.61 -11.37 -16.17
N ASP A 47 9.27 -12.48 -16.52
CA ASP A 47 10.46 -12.95 -15.81
C ASP A 47 11.60 -11.92 -15.84
N GLU A 48 11.74 -11.16 -16.93
CA GLU A 48 12.71 -10.08 -17.09
C GLU A 48 12.48 -8.90 -16.15
N LEU A 49 11.24 -8.69 -15.68
CA LEU A 49 10.89 -7.62 -14.74
C LEU A 49 10.97 -8.08 -13.27
N LYS A 50 10.91 -9.40 -13.00
CA LYS A 50 10.95 -9.93 -11.62
C LYS A 50 12.15 -9.44 -10.81
N PRO A 51 13.40 -9.38 -11.32
CA PRO A 51 14.54 -8.87 -10.55
C PRO A 51 14.38 -7.41 -10.13
N PHE A 52 13.81 -6.56 -11.01
CA PHE A 52 13.56 -5.15 -10.71
C PHE A 52 12.49 -5.01 -9.61
N ILE A 53 11.39 -5.76 -9.73
CA ILE A 53 10.30 -5.78 -8.75
C ILE A 53 10.79 -6.28 -7.38
N LYS A 54 11.59 -7.35 -7.35
CA LYS A 54 12.21 -7.87 -6.12
C LYS A 54 13.15 -6.84 -5.48
N LYS A 55 14.00 -6.17 -6.26
CA LYS A 55 14.88 -5.11 -5.75
C LYS A 55 14.09 -3.95 -5.13
N ARG A 56 13.00 -3.51 -5.76
CA ARG A 56 12.09 -2.48 -5.19
C ARG A 56 11.48 -2.94 -3.87
N GLN A 57 11.06 -4.20 -3.80
CA GLN A 57 10.52 -4.79 -2.57
C GLN A 57 11.55 -4.85 -1.44
N GLU A 58 12.77 -5.30 -1.72
CA GLU A 58 13.87 -5.32 -0.75
C GLU A 58 14.16 -3.92 -0.18
N GLN A 59 14.14 -2.91 -1.05
CA GLN A 59 14.31 -1.51 -0.65
C GLN A 59 13.15 -1.02 0.24
N THR A 60 11.90 -1.35 -0.09
CA THR A 60 10.74 -1.07 0.77
C THR A 60 10.90 -1.71 2.14
N VAL A 61 11.26 -3.00 2.20
CA VAL A 61 11.47 -3.73 3.45
C VAL A 61 12.58 -3.09 4.29
N ALA A 62 13.68 -2.66 3.65
CA ALA A 62 14.76 -1.95 4.33
C ALA A 62 14.32 -0.60 4.90
N ILE A 63 13.57 0.21 4.14
CA ILE A 63 13.00 1.48 4.61
C ILE A 63 12.15 1.27 5.86
N LEU A 64 11.23 0.30 5.82
CA LEU A 64 10.33 -0.01 6.93
C LEU A 64 11.10 -0.50 8.16
N LYS A 65 12.07 -1.39 7.96
CA LYS A 65 12.92 -1.90 9.04
C LYS A 65 13.70 -0.79 9.74
N ASP A 66 14.27 0.15 8.98
CA ASP A 66 15.06 1.26 9.52
C ASP A 66 14.24 2.18 10.44
N VAL A 67 12.93 2.25 10.24
CA VAL A 67 12.01 3.05 11.06
C VAL A 67 11.26 2.23 12.12
N GLY A 68 11.67 0.97 12.32
CA GLY A 68 11.10 0.09 13.34
C GLY A 68 9.76 -0.55 12.98
N ILE A 69 9.42 -0.61 11.69
CA ILE A 69 8.24 -1.32 11.17
C ILE A 69 8.69 -2.67 10.59
N SER A 70 8.16 -3.75 11.14
CA SER A 70 8.35 -5.09 10.57
C SER A 70 7.51 -5.23 9.29
N SER A 71 8.02 -5.95 8.29
CA SER A 71 7.33 -6.15 7.02
C SER A 71 7.08 -7.64 6.78
N TYR A 72 5.84 -8.02 6.54
CA TYR A 72 5.52 -9.27 5.88
C TYR A 72 5.61 -9.06 4.38
N ASP A 73 6.53 -9.78 3.75
CA ASP A 73 6.69 -9.84 2.30
C ASP A 73 6.26 -11.24 1.83
N PRO A 74 5.17 -11.37 1.04
CA PRO A 74 4.73 -12.66 0.51
C PRO A 74 5.82 -13.37 -0.31
N ALA A 75 6.72 -12.61 -0.95
CA ALA A 75 7.77 -13.15 -1.80
C ALA A 75 8.88 -13.86 -1.00
N SER A 76 9.18 -13.34 0.20
CA SER A 76 10.12 -13.93 1.17
C SER A 76 9.41 -14.80 2.23
N GLY A 77 8.10 -14.98 2.10
CA GLY A 77 7.28 -15.76 3.02
C GLY A 77 7.65 -17.25 3.02
N ALA A 78 6.83 -18.06 3.71
CA ALA A 78 7.01 -19.50 3.68
C ALA A 78 7.01 -19.97 2.22
N TRP A 79 8.10 -20.61 1.80
CA TRP A 79 8.43 -20.94 0.41
C TRP A 79 7.27 -21.57 -0.38
N HIS A 80 6.35 -22.27 0.29
CA HIS A 80 5.16 -22.90 -0.30
C HIS A 80 4.06 -21.90 -0.74
N LEU A 81 4.12 -20.63 -0.36
CA LEU A 81 3.11 -19.62 -0.75
C LEU A 81 3.53 -18.79 -1.96
N ASN A 82 4.80 -18.89 -2.36
CA ASN A 82 5.33 -18.15 -3.50
C ASN A 82 5.06 -18.94 -4.79
N PRO A 83 4.30 -18.40 -5.76
CA PRO A 83 3.99 -19.10 -7.00
C PRO A 83 5.23 -19.35 -7.88
N ASP A 84 6.35 -18.66 -7.65
CA ASP A 84 7.62 -18.96 -8.33
C ASP A 84 8.32 -20.20 -7.75
N ILE A 85 7.88 -20.71 -6.59
CA ILE A 85 8.53 -21.82 -5.86
C ILE A 85 7.61 -23.05 -5.76
N ASP A 86 6.34 -22.84 -5.43
CA ASP A 86 5.36 -23.91 -5.26
C ASP A 86 4.05 -23.58 -6.00
N LEU A 87 3.85 -24.26 -7.13
CA LEU A 87 2.65 -24.14 -7.96
C LEU A 87 1.48 -25.00 -7.44
N THR A 88 1.69 -25.81 -6.40
CA THR A 88 0.69 -26.76 -5.89
C THR A 88 -0.19 -26.18 -4.77
N THR A 89 0.22 -25.04 -4.19
CA THR A 89 -0.57 -24.36 -3.18
C THR A 89 -1.86 -23.80 -3.77
N PHE A 90 -2.98 -24.19 -3.16
CA PHE A 90 -4.28 -23.77 -3.63
C PHE A 90 -4.56 -22.28 -3.35
N PRO A 91 -5.27 -21.56 -4.25
CA PRO A 91 -5.56 -20.14 -4.09
C PRO A 91 -6.21 -19.75 -2.75
N GLN A 92 -7.07 -20.60 -2.19
CA GLN A 92 -7.71 -20.33 -0.89
C GLN A 92 -6.73 -20.28 0.29
N ILE A 93 -5.60 -21.00 0.19
CA ILE A 93 -4.56 -21.01 1.24
C ILE A 93 -3.77 -19.70 1.18
N VAL A 94 -3.37 -19.27 -0.02
CA VAL A 94 -2.70 -17.98 -0.25
C VAL A 94 -3.61 -16.84 0.20
N TYR A 95 -4.85 -16.82 -0.30
CA TYR A 95 -5.84 -15.81 0.07
C TYR A 95 -6.10 -15.73 1.58
N GLY A 96 -6.24 -16.88 2.23
CA GLY A 96 -6.41 -16.96 3.68
C GLY A 96 -5.20 -16.40 4.42
N THR A 97 -3.99 -16.82 4.03
CA THR A 97 -2.75 -16.38 4.68
C THR A 97 -2.52 -14.88 4.52
N ASP A 98 -2.59 -14.37 3.30
CA ASP A 98 -2.36 -12.94 3.02
C ASP A 98 -3.44 -12.07 3.68
N THR A 99 -4.69 -12.53 3.71
CA THR A 99 -5.75 -11.85 4.48
C THR A 99 -5.39 -11.74 5.96
N GLN A 100 -4.93 -12.82 6.59
CA GLN A 100 -4.51 -12.78 8.00
C GLN A 100 -3.34 -11.81 8.23
N LYS A 101 -2.40 -11.72 7.29
CA LYS A 101 -1.23 -10.83 7.39
C LYS A 101 -1.60 -9.36 7.20
N ILE A 102 -2.48 -9.04 6.24
CA ILE A 102 -3.08 -7.71 6.09
C ILE A 102 -3.84 -7.32 7.35
N LEU A 103 -4.49 -8.28 8.00
CA LEU A 103 -5.25 -8.06 9.23
C LEU A 103 -4.38 -7.79 10.46
N ALA A 104 -3.26 -8.51 10.56
CA ALA A 104 -2.29 -8.33 11.64
C ALA A 104 -1.45 -7.05 11.46
N ALA A 105 -1.31 -6.52 10.25
CA ALA A 105 -0.53 -5.32 9.99
C ALA A 105 -1.32 -4.01 10.20
N ARG A 106 -0.65 -2.96 10.66
CA ARG A 106 -1.19 -1.58 10.70
C ARG A 106 -1.02 -0.87 9.36
N PHE A 107 0.10 -1.14 8.70
CA PHE A 107 0.47 -0.53 7.44
C PHE A 107 0.22 -1.48 6.27
N PHE A 108 -0.12 -0.91 5.12
CA PHE A 108 -0.15 -1.61 3.85
C PHE A 108 0.75 -0.85 2.88
N VAL A 109 1.88 -1.42 2.47
CA VAL A 109 2.94 -0.67 1.80
C VAL A 109 3.36 -1.36 0.52
N GLY A 110 2.99 -0.80 -0.62
CA GLY A 110 3.18 -1.48 -1.90
C GLY A 110 3.63 -0.57 -3.03
N HIS A 111 3.91 -1.19 -4.16
CA HIS A 111 4.27 -0.52 -5.41
C HIS A 111 3.21 -0.76 -6.47
N LEU A 112 2.78 0.30 -7.16
CA LEU A 112 2.00 0.18 -8.40
C LEU A 112 2.95 0.28 -9.60
N ILE A 113 3.56 -0.84 -9.97
CA ILE A 113 4.47 -0.92 -11.13
C ILE A 113 3.81 -1.70 -12.28
N LEU A 114 3.14 -2.82 -11.97
CA LEU A 114 2.46 -3.67 -12.95
C LEU A 114 0.99 -3.88 -12.55
N PRO A 115 0.07 -4.01 -13.53
CA PRO A 115 -1.30 -4.39 -13.25
C PRO A 115 -1.35 -5.77 -12.57
N SER A 116 -1.99 -5.82 -11.40
CA SER A 116 -2.14 -7.03 -10.61
C SER A 116 -3.52 -7.10 -9.96
N THR A 117 -4.26 -8.18 -10.27
CA THR A 117 -5.57 -8.45 -9.64
C THR A 117 -5.41 -8.78 -8.16
N GLY A 118 -4.34 -9.49 -7.78
CA GLY A 118 -4.00 -9.77 -6.39
C GLY A 118 -3.81 -8.48 -5.60
N PHE A 119 -2.93 -7.59 -6.08
CA PHE A 119 -2.70 -6.29 -5.46
C PHE A 119 -3.99 -5.47 -5.30
N GLY A 120 -4.86 -5.46 -6.32
CA GLY A 120 -6.14 -4.76 -6.25
C GLY A 120 -7.04 -5.28 -5.11
N ASN A 121 -7.15 -6.61 -4.97
CA ASN A 121 -7.92 -7.25 -3.90
C ASN A 121 -7.32 -6.95 -2.52
N GLU A 122 -5.99 -6.98 -2.40
CA GLU A 122 -5.27 -6.68 -1.16
C GLU A 122 -5.44 -5.21 -0.76
N GLY A 123 -5.35 -4.29 -1.73
CA GLY A 123 -5.57 -2.85 -1.51
C GLY A 123 -7.00 -2.53 -1.05
N GLU A 124 -8.00 -3.17 -1.64
CA GLU A 124 -9.40 -3.03 -1.18
C GLU A 124 -9.60 -3.58 0.24
N LYS A 125 -8.96 -4.71 0.58
CA LYS A 125 -8.95 -5.22 1.97
C LYS A 125 -8.30 -4.23 2.93
N ALA A 126 -7.14 -3.68 2.57
CA ALA A 126 -6.44 -2.68 3.37
C ALA A 126 -7.33 -1.45 3.64
N ARG A 127 -8.10 -1.01 2.62
CA ARG A 127 -9.10 0.06 2.76
C ARG A 127 -10.25 -0.32 3.69
N ILE A 128 -10.82 -1.51 3.54
CA ILE A 128 -11.91 -2.02 4.40
C ILE A 128 -11.46 -2.08 5.86
N TYR A 129 -10.28 -2.64 6.13
CA TYR A 129 -9.74 -2.75 7.49
C TYR A 129 -9.01 -1.48 7.97
N ASN A 130 -9.19 -0.36 7.27
CA ASN A 130 -8.65 0.94 7.62
C ASN A 130 -7.16 0.91 8.02
N ARG A 131 -6.35 0.29 7.18
CA ARG A 131 -4.89 0.28 7.30
C ARG A 131 -4.33 1.61 6.82
N MET A 132 -3.17 1.99 7.35
CA MET A 132 -2.42 3.10 6.79
C MET A 132 -1.76 2.64 5.48
N ALA A 133 -2.50 2.77 4.38
CA ALA A 133 -2.03 2.36 3.08
C ALA A 133 -1.14 3.44 2.45
N VAL A 134 0.09 3.06 2.08
CA VAL A 134 1.07 3.90 1.39
C VAL A 134 1.49 3.18 0.11
N ILE A 135 1.24 3.81 -1.03
CA ILE A 135 1.46 3.20 -2.34
C ILE A 135 2.44 4.04 -3.13
N PHE A 136 3.58 3.44 -3.48
CA PHE A 136 4.58 4.07 -4.32
C PHE A 136 4.20 3.95 -5.80
N VAL A 137 4.32 5.06 -6.52
CA VAL A 137 3.99 5.17 -7.95
C VAL A 137 5.19 5.76 -8.69
N ASP A 138 5.71 5.03 -9.65
CA ASP A 138 6.78 5.52 -10.53
C ASP A 138 6.18 6.57 -11.48
N GLU A 139 6.77 7.76 -11.56
CA GLU A 139 6.24 8.83 -12.42
C GLU A 139 6.27 8.50 -13.91
N HIS A 140 7.09 7.53 -14.31
CA HIS A 140 7.25 7.09 -15.68
C HIS A 140 6.31 5.94 -16.06
N ILE A 141 5.46 5.48 -15.13
CA ILE A 141 4.53 4.36 -15.35
C ILE A 141 3.10 4.78 -15.05
N ARG A 142 2.20 4.60 -16.03
CA ARG A 142 0.77 4.77 -15.82
C ARG A 142 0.18 3.58 -15.11
N VAL A 143 -0.54 3.89 -14.03
CA VAL A 143 -1.25 2.94 -13.18
C VAL A 143 -2.76 3.00 -13.42
N SER A 144 -3.50 2.09 -12.78
CA SER A 144 -4.96 2.03 -12.85
C SER A 144 -5.61 3.35 -12.38
N ARG A 145 -6.74 3.72 -13.01
CA ARG A 145 -7.61 4.81 -12.51
C ARG A 145 -8.45 4.40 -11.31
N MET A 146 -8.71 3.11 -11.15
CA MET A 146 -9.41 2.55 -10.00
C MET A 146 -8.42 2.42 -8.86
N GLN A 147 -8.31 3.49 -8.08
CA GLN A 147 -7.43 3.61 -6.93
C GLN A 147 -8.26 3.72 -5.65
N PRO A 148 -8.02 2.86 -4.64
CA PRO A 148 -8.71 2.95 -3.36
C PRO A 148 -8.51 4.34 -2.73
N TYR A 149 -9.61 4.96 -2.28
CA TYR A 149 -9.54 6.14 -1.40
C TYR A 149 -8.99 5.75 -0.02
N ARG A 150 -8.69 6.73 0.85
CA ARG A 150 -8.02 6.50 2.16
C ARG A 150 -6.64 5.83 2.02
N THR A 151 -5.94 6.17 0.95
CA THR A 151 -4.61 5.65 0.63
C THR A 151 -3.71 6.84 0.31
N ILE A 152 -2.46 6.82 0.78
CA ILE A 152 -1.46 7.83 0.48
C ILE A 152 -0.68 7.37 -0.75
N TYR A 153 -0.79 8.08 -1.87
CA TYR A 153 -0.02 7.78 -3.08
C TYR A 153 1.25 8.64 -3.14
N LEU A 154 2.41 8.02 -3.25
CA LEU A 154 3.69 8.73 -3.31
C LEU A 154 4.32 8.53 -4.68
N GLN A 155 4.41 9.62 -5.45
CA GLN A 155 5.05 9.62 -6.75
C GLN A 155 6.57 9.78 -6.59
N TYR A 156 7.33 9.00 -7.35
CA TYR A 156 8.79 9.01 -7.31
C TYR A 156 9.38 8.97 -8.73
N ASP A 157 10.53 9.60 -8.91
CA ASP A 157 11.36 9.54 -10.14
C ASP A 157 12.50 8.52 -9.97
N ASN A 158 13.04 8.45 -8.75
CA ASN A 158 14.12 7.57 -8.39
C ASN A 158 13.95 7.12 -6.94
N PHE A 159 13.30 5.97 -6.78
CA PHE A 159 13.02 5.38 -5.46
C PHE A 159 14.25 5.30 -4.55
N GLU A 160 15.42 4.94 -5.09
CA GLU A 160 16.66 4.81 -4.32
C GLU A 160 17.13 6.13 -3.72
N LYS A 161 17.09 7.20 -4.51
CA LYS A 161 17.48 8.55 -4.06
C LYS A 161 16.47 9.13 -3.06
N GLN A 162 15.23 8.65 -3.09
CA GLN A 162 14.13 9.17 -2.27
C GLN A 162 13.84 8.32 -1.02
N CYS A 163 14.60 7.23 -0.79
CA CYS A 163 14.49 6.36 0.38
C CYS A 163 14.43 7.12 1.72
N ASP A 164 15.27 8.13 1.91
CA ASP A 164 15.32 8.89 3.17
C ASP A 164 14.05 9.72 3.42
N ASP A 165 13.39 10.20 2.37
CA ASP A 165 12.11 10.89 2.52
C ASP A 165 10.99 9.89 2.87
N PHE A 166 11.00 8.69 2.29
CA PHE A 166 10.07 7.64 2.69
C PHE A 166 10.24 7.24 4.15
N LYS A 167 11.48 7.14 4.65
CA LYS A 167 11.74 6.90 6.09
C LYS A 167 11.11 7.99 6.96
N LYS A 168 11.30 9.27 6.61
CA LYS A 168 10.69 10.39 7.34
C LYS A 168 9.17 10.33 7.34
N ILE A 169 8.56 9.93 6.21
CA ILE A 169 7.11 9.74 6.10
C ILE A 169 6.64 8.66 7.07
N PHE A 170 7.27 7.49 7.11
CA PHE A 170 6.85 6.42 8.03
C PHE A 170 7.10 6.76 9.50
N LEU A 171 8.17 7.49 9.83
CA LEU A 171 8.37 8.01 11.19
C LEU A 171 7.21 8.95 11.59
N LEU A 172 6.81 9.86 10.70
CA LEU A 172 5.68 10.75 10.92
C LEU A 172 4.36 9.99 11.05
N LEU A 173 4.08 9.01 10.19
CA LEU A 173 2.84 8.23 10.25
C LEU A 173 2.71 7.45 11.56
N GLN A 174 3.82 7.00 12.16
CA GLN A 174 3.82 6.35 13.46
C GLN A 174 3.37 7.26 14.62
N GLU A 175 3.30 8.58 14.44
CA GLU A 175 2.78 9.53 15.43
C GLU A 175 1.24 9.55 15.47
N TYR A 176 0.57 8.88 14.53
CA TYR A 176 -0.88 8.92 14.37
C TYR A 176 -1.54 7.55 14.59
N GLU A 177 -2.77 7.57 15.10
CA GLU A 177 -3.72 6.46 15.00
C GLU A 177 -4.63 6.67 13.79
N PRO A 178 -4.92 5.61 13.00
CA PRO A 178 -5.75 5.74 11.82
C PRO A 178 -7.24 5.83 12.21
N GLY A 179 -7.98 6.61 11.43
CA GLY A 179 -9.44 6.66 11.45
C GLY A 179 -9.98 6.90 10.04
N MET A 180 -11.27 7.22 9.94
CA MET A 180 -11.89 7.58 8.67
C MET A 180 -12.58 8.92 8.81
N GLY A 181 -12.53 9.70 7.74
CA GLY A 181 -13.26 10.95 7.68
C GLY A 181 -13.51 11.39 6.25
N PHE A 182 -13.91 12.65 6.16
CA PHE A 182 -14.11 13.37 4.92
C PHE A 182 -13.43 14.72 4.99
N ASN A 183 -12.87 15.17 3.86
CA ASN A 183 -12.50 16.56 3.65
C ASN A 183 -13.47 17.14 2.62
N GLY A 184 -14.48 17.87 3.09
CA GLY A 184 -15.66 18.16 2.27
C GLY A 184 -16.40 16.88 1.91
N THR A 185 -16.47 16.55 0.62
CA THR A 185 -17.12 15.32 0.11
C THR A 185 -16.12 14.18 -0.16
N THR A 186 -14.82 14.43 -0.10
CA THR A 186 -13.78 13.45 -0.42
C THR A 186 -13.50 12.56 0.79
N PRO A 187 -13.61 11.22 0.68
CA PRO A 187 -13.20 10.31 1.76
C PRO A 187 -11.69 10.36 1.99
N ILE A 188 -11.27 10.50 3.25
CA ILE A 188 -9.86 10.63 3.64
C ILE A 188 -9.45 9.61 4.70
N LEU A 189 -8.16 9.27 4.70
CA LEU A 189 -7.53 8.57 5.81
C LEU A 189 -7.25 9.59 6.90
N ALA A 190 -8.13 9.64 7.90
CA ALA A 190 -7.97 10.55 9.02
C ALA A 190 -6.86 10.06 9.95
N GLY A 191 -5.97 10.95 10.35
CA GLY A 191 -4.93 10.69 11.34
C GLY A 191 -5.25 11.39 12.65
N PHE A 192 -5.21 10.64 13.75
CA PHE A 192 -5.35 11.17 15.11
C PHE A 192 -3.99 11.19 15.78
N HIS A 193 -3.41 12.37 15.96
CA HIS A 193 -2.09 12.49 16.56
C HIS A 193 -2.12 11.94 18.00
N LYS A 194 -1.22 11.01 18.33
CA LYS A 194 -1.25 10.25 19.59
C LYS A 194 -1.19 11.15 20.83
N GLN A 195 -0.37 12.20 20.76
CA GLN A 195 -0.15 13.14 21.86
C GLN A 195 -1.12 14.34 21.84
N THR A 196 -1.13 15.13 20.77
CA THR A 196 -1.93 16.37 20.68
C THR A 196 -3.43 16.14 20.46
N LYS A 197 -3.82 14.94 20.04
CA LYS A 197 -5.20 14.60 19.62
C LYS A 197 -5.71 15.40 18.43
N GLU A 198 -4.83 16.14 17.75
CA GLU A 198 -5.16 16.81 16.50
C GLU A 198 -5.58 15.79 15.44
N VAL A 199 -6.59 16.16 14.65
CA VAL A 199 -7.10 15.36 13.56
C VAL A 199 -6.72 15.98 12.23
N VAL A 200 -6.10 15.19 11.36
CA VAL A 200 -5.61 15.64 10.05
C VAL A 200 -6.04 14.68 8.96
N ASP A 201 -6.06 15.16 7.73
CA ASP A 201 -5.99 14.32 6.53
C ASP A 201 -4.53 13.87 6.36
N LEU A 202 -4.25 12.58 6.52
CA LEU A 202 -2.87 12.08 6.47
C LEU A 202 -2.24 12.27 5.09
N GLU A 203 -3.00 12.07 4.00
CA GLU A 203 -2.46 12.30 2.65
C GLU A 203 -2.14 13.78 2.45
N GLY A 204 -3.07 14.67 2.81
CA GLY A 204 -2.86 16.12 2.75
C GLY A 204 -1.68 16.60 3.61
N LEU A 205 -1.50 16.04 4.81
CA LEU A 205 -0.36 16.31 5.68
C LEU A 205 0.96 15.92 5.01
N ILE A 206 1.02 14.71 4.44
CA ILE A 206 2.22 14.24 3.75
C ILE A 206 2.53 15.13 2.55
N TYR A 207 1.56 15.46 1.69
CA TYR A 207 1.79 16.35 0.55
C TYR A 207 2.19 17.76 0.95
N THR A 208 1.76 18.25 2.11
CA THR A 208 2.21 19.55 2.64
C THR A 208 3.68 19.52 3.05
N LYS A 209 4.15 18.41 3.65
CA LYS A 209 5.53 18.26 4.14
C LYS A 209 6.50 17.77 3.06
N PHE A 210 6.01 17.00 2.09
CA PHE A 210 6.79 16.36 1.03
C PHE A 210 6.13 16.63 -0.34
N PRO A 211 6.04 17.90 -0.78
CA PRO A 211 5.30 18.28 -1.98
C PRO A 211 5.85 17.67 -3.28
N HIS A 212 7.15 17.34 -3.31
CA HIS A 212 7.78 16.67 -4.46
C HIS A 212 7.37 15.21 -4.63
N LEU A 213 6.79 14.59 -3.60
CA LEU A 213 6.26 13.22 -3.65
C LEU A 213 4.76 13.18 -3.94
N GLN A 214 4.12 14.33 -4.15
CA GLN A 214 2.69 14.39 -4.40
C GLN A 214 2.34 13.68 -5.70
N TYR A 215 1.48 12.67 -5.62
CA TYR A 215 1.01 11.96 -6.79
C TYR A 215 0.09 12.83 -7.66
N LYS A 216 0.42 12.88 -8.95
CA LYS A 216 -0.35 13.60 -9.98
C LYS A 216 -0.68 12.65 -11.12
N TYR A 217 -1.92 12.18 -11.16
CA TYR A 217 -2.39 11.40 -12.31
C TYR A 217 -2.48 12.30 -13.55
N ASN A 218 -1.68 12.01 -14.58
CA ASN A 218 -1.67 12.76 -15.85
C ASN A 218 -2.23 11.95 -17.04
N GLY A 219 -2.50 10.65 -16.90
CA GLY A 219 -3.13 9.79 -17.92
C GLY A 219 -2.33 9.55 -19.21
N GLU A 220 -1.34 10.39 -19.50
CA GLU A 220 -0.52 10.42 -20.72
C GLU A 220 0.70 9.49 -20.65
N VAL A 221 1.12 9.12 -19.44
CA VAL A 221 2.25 8.21 -19.22
C VAL A 221 1.91 6.79 -19.77
N PRO A 222 2.88 6.05 -20.32
CA PRO A 222 2.66 4.69 -20.84
C PRO A 222 2.44 3.65 -19.73
N ILE A 223 1.73 2.56 -20.03
CA ILE A 223 1.61 1.40 -19.13
C ILE A 223 2.80 0.46 -19.38
N LEU A 224 3.51 0.05 -18.33
CA LEU A 224 4.70 -0.80 -18.44
C LEU A 224 4.42 -2.16 -19.10
N LYS A 225 3.29 -2.79 -18.73
CA LYS A 225 2.89 -4.12 -19.23
C LYS A 225 2.76 -4.18 -20.76
N LEU A 226 2.19 -3.14 -21.38
CA LEU A 226 2.03 -3.07 -22.84
C LEU A 226 3.38 -3.00 -23.57
N ARG A 227 4.37 -2.31 -22.99
CA ARG A 227 5.73 -2.19 -23.55
C ARG A 227 6.55 -3.46 -23.39
N ALA A 228 6.40 -4.15 -22.25
CA ALA A 228 7.14 -5.38 -21.97
C ALA A 228 6.58 -6.58 -22.75
N GLU A 229 5.25 -6.71 -22.82
CA GLU A 229 4.62 -7.85 -23.49
C GLU A 229 4.53 -7.70 -25.02
N ASN A 230 4.70 -6.48 -25.55
CA ASN A 230 4.59 -6.19 -26.98
C ASN A 230 5.53 -5.02 -27.39
N PRO A 231 6.87 -5.20 -27.31
CA PRO A 231 7.81 -4.13 -27.65
C PRO A 231 7.64 -3.63 -29.10
N GLU A 232 7.20 -4.51 -30.01
CA GLU A 232 6.87 -4.21 -31.41
C GLU A 232 5.66 -3.27 -31.62
N LEU A 233 4.71 -3.17 -30.68
CA LEU A 233 3.54 -2.27 -30.82
C LEU A 233 3.89 -0.78 -30.72
N PHE A 234 5.12 -0.45 -30.32
CA PHE A 234 5.61 0.93 -30.20
C PHE A 234 6.61 1.33 -31.31
N TYR A 235 6.87 0.44 -32.27
CA TYR A 235 7.50 0.81 -33.54
C TYR A 235 6.41 1.26 -34.53
N GLU A 236 5.78 2.39 -34.27
CA GLU A 236 5.00 3.08 -35.30
C GLU A 236 5.92 4.01 -36.09
N TYR A 237 6.38 3.46 -37.22
CA TYR A 237 6.90 4.08 -38.46
C TYR A 237 8.19 4.92 -38.38
N GLU A 238 9.25 4.39 -39.01
CA GLU A 238 10.28 5.23 -39.68
C GLU A 238 9.64 6.07 -40.81
#